data_AF-A0A965GFC9-F1
#
_entry.id   AF-A0A965GFC9-F1
#
_cell.length_a   1.000
_cell.length_b   1.000
_cell.length_c   1.000
_cell.angle_alpha   90.00
_cell.angle_beta   90.00
_cell.angle_gamma   90.00
#
_symmetry.space_group_name_H-M   'P 1'
#
loop_
_entity.id
_entity.type
_entity.pdbx_description
1 polymer ?
#
loop_
_entity_poly.entity_id
_entity_poly.type
_entity_poly.pdbx_seq_one_letter_code
_entity_poly.pdbx_strand_id
1 'polypeptide(L)' 'MKTDTSAPSRKLTMSDIMDHRAYERIREVRQKEVFEIKRRRRIALGTMITLMFENRQTMQAQIQEMLRVEKVLT' A
#
# COMPACT_ATOMS: atom_id res chain seq x y z
N MET A 1 -33.77 11.93 -15.39
CA MET A 1 -32.91 12.45 -14.29
C MET A 1 -31.66 11.58 -14.27
N LYS A 2 -30.47 12.16 -14.48
CA LYS A 2 -29.23 11.42 -14.77
C LYS A 2 -28.85 10.47 -13.63
N THR A 3 -28.59 9.22 -13.99
CA THR A 3 -27.91 8.21 -13.19
C THR A 3 -26.42 8.53 -13.18
N ASP A 4 -25.83 8.76 -12.01
CA ASP A 4 -24.38 8.64 -11.80
C ASP A 4 -24.12 8.41 -10.31
N THR A 5 -24.24 7.16 -9.88
CA THR A 5 -23.55 6.72 -8.66
C THR A 5 -22.23 6.11 -9.13
N SER A 6 -21.23 6.96 -9.36
CA SER A 6 -19.87 6.49 -9.59
C SER A 6 -19.34 5.93 -8.27
N ALA A 7 -19.03 4.63 -8.23
CA ALA A 7 -18.35 4.05 -7.09
C ALA A 7 -17.03 4.82 -6.85
N PRO A 8 -16.65 5.11 -5.59
CA PRO A 8 -15.44 5.86 -5.32
C PRO A 8 -14.24 5.15 -5.93
N SER A 9 -13.40 5.91 -6.64
CA SER A 9 -12.21 5.40 -7.33
C SER A 9 -11.32 4.64 -6.36
N ARG A 10 -11.01 3.38 -6.69
CA ARG A 10 -10.12 2.53 -5.88
C ARG A 10 -8.63 2.91 -6.02
N LYS A 11 -8.31 3.90 -6.85
CA LYS A 11 -6.94 4.34 -7.15
C LYS A 11 -6.35 5.12 -5.97
N LEU A 12 -5.04 5.06 -5.83
CA LEU A 12 -4.31 5.93 -4.90
C LEU A 12 -4.10 7.30 -5.54
N THR A 13 -4.16 8.32 -4.70
CA THR A 13 -3.91 9.72 -5.02
C THR A 13 -2.83 10.27 -4.10
N MET A 14 -2.31 11.47 -4.38
CA MET A 14 -1.28 12.08 -3.52
C MET A 14 -1.77 12.32 -2.09
N SER A 15 -3.06 12.61 -1.89
CA SER A 15 -3.65 12.76 -0.56
C SER A 15 -3.68 11.47 0.26
N ASP A 16 -3.45 10.32 -0.37
CA ASP A 16 -3.32 9.03 0.32
C ASP A 16 -1.90 8.75 0.80
N ILE A 17 -0.94 9.58 0.41
CA ILE A 17 0.46 9.46 0.80
C ILE A 17 0.72 10.45 1.94
N MET A 18 1.32 9.94 3.00
CA MET A 18 1.68 10.70 4.19
C MET A 18 3.03 11.35 3.99
N ASP A 19 3.21 12.53 4.56
CA ASP A 19 4.52 13.17 4.67
C ASP A 19 5.54 12.22 5.35
N HIS A 20 6.81 12.37 4.96
CA HIS A 20 7.92 11.55 5.43
C HIS A 20 8.01 11.50 6.96
N ARG A 21 7.90 12.64 7.66
CA ARG A 21 7.98 12.67 9.14
C ARG A 21 6.75 12.04 9.79
N ALA A 22 5.59 12.17 9.15
CA ALA A 22 4.37 11.52 9.63
C ALA A 22 4.47 10.00 9.47
N TYR A 23 4.99 9.52 8.35
CA TYR A 23 5.16 8.09 8.09
C TYR A 23 6.18 7.44 9.02
N GLU A 24 7.34 8.07 9.25
CA GLU A 24 8.38 7.56 10.16
C GLU A 24 7.84 7.29 11.58
N ARG A 25 6.96 8.16 12.09
CA ARG A 25 6.35 7.98 13.44
C ARG A 25 5.49 6.73 13.58
N ILE A 26 4.86 6.26 12.50
CA ILE A 26 3.92 5.12 12.54
C ILE A 26 4.45 3.87 11.84
N ARG A 27 5.67 3.95 11.27
CA ARG A 27 6.21 2.96 10.34
C ARG A 27 6.16 1.54 10.89
N GLU A 28 6.61 1.34 12.12
CA GLU A 28 6.67 0.00 12.73
C GLU A 28 5.30 -0.65 12.83
N VAL A 29 4.28 0.12 13.22
CA VAL A 29 2.90 -0.33 13.29
C VAL A 29 2.40 -0.67 11.89
N ARG A 30 2.63 0.24 10.94
CA ARG A 30 2.19 0.05 9.55
C ARG A 30 2.85 -1.16 8.89
N GLN A 31 4.12 -1.43 9.17
CA GLN A 31 4.80 -2.62 8.65
C GLN A 31 4.21 -3.91 9.17
N LYS A 32 3.91 -3.98 10.47
CA LYS A 32 3.26 -5.16 11.07
C LYS A 32 1.90 -5.43 10.42
N GLU A 33 1.09 -4.39 10.23
CA GLU A 33 -0.19 -4.49 9.54
C GLU A 33 -0.04 -4.98 8.10
N VAL A 34 0.89 -4.39 7.35
CA VAL A 34 1.12 -4.74 5.93
C VAL A 34 1.66 -6.16 5.81
N PHE A 35 2.49 -6.61 6.75
CA PHE A 35 2.95 -7.99 6.80
C PHE A 35 1.78 -8.98 6.94
N GLU A 36 0.87 -8.75 7.90
CA GLU A 36 -0.31 -9.61 8.08
C GLU A 36 -1.25 -9.58 6.87
N ILE A 37 -1.42 -8.41 6.23
CA ILE A 37 -2.19 -8.29 4.98
C ILE A 37 -1.51 -9.10 3.85
N LYS A 38 -0.19 -8.96 3.69
CA LYS A 38 0.58 -9.66 2.65
C LYS A 38 0.57 -11.17 2.88
N ARG A 39 0.64 -11.63 4.14
CA ARG A 39 0.64 -13.06 4.49
C ARG A 39 -0.57 -13.80 3.92
N ARG A 40 -1.77 -13.20 4.00
CA ARG A 40 -3.01 -13.80 3.45
C ARG A 40 -3.12 -13.72 1.92
N ARG A 41 -2.18 -13.03 1.26
CA ARG A 41 -2.20 -12.70 -0.17
C ARG A 41 -1.02 -13.30 -0.94
N ARG A 42 -0.17 -14.08 -0.27
CA ARG A 42 0.93 -14.82 -0.88
C ARG A 42 0.45 -16.23 -1.20
N ILE A 43 0.63 -16.63 -2.44
CA ILE A 43 0.39 -17.99 -2.91
C ILE A 43 1.69 -18.52 -3.49
N ALA A 44 2.21 -19.60 -2.92
CA ALA A 44 3.34 -20.30 -3.52
C ALA A 44 2.89 -20.99 -4.81
N LEU A 45 3.67 -20.83 -5.88
CA LEU A 45 3.49 -21.51 -7.15
C LEU A 45 4.70 -22.42 -7.37
N GLY A 46 4.54 -23.69 -6.96
CA GLY A 46 5.64 -24.64 -6.90
C GLY A 46 6.69 -24.23 -5.86
N THR A 47 7.96 -24.52 -6.14
CA THR A 47 9.06 -24.35 -5.18
C THR A 47 9.82 -23.03 -5.32
N MET A 48 9.67 -22.33 -6.45
CA MET A 48 10.53 -21.20 -6.81
C MET A 48 9.79 -19.86 -6.91
N ILE A 49 8.46 -19.88 -7.08
CA ILE A 49 7.69 -18.69 -7.39
C ILE A 49 6.68 -18.46 -6.26
N THR A 50 6.54 -17.20 -5.85
CA THR A 50 5.44 -16.75 -4.98
C THR A 50 4.68 -15.64 -5.67
N LEU A 51 3.39 -15.82 -5.86
CA LEU A 51 2.48 -14.79 -6.33
C LEU A 51 2.02 -13.95 -5.14
N MET A 52 2.13 -12.63 -5.24
CA MET A 52 1.60 -11.69 -4.24
C MET A 52 0.47 -10.88 -4.85
N PHE A 53 -0.75 -11.09 -4.37
CA PHE A 53 -1.92 -10.36 -4.84
C PHE A 53 -2.00 -8.99 -4.16
N GLU A 54 -1.71 -7.93 -4.91
CA GLU A 54 -1.71 -6.57 -4.38
C GLU A 54 -3.11 -6.00 -4.14
N ASN A 55 -3.24 -5.12 -3.15
CA ASN A 55 -4.42 -4.33 -2.89
C ASN A 55 -4.02 -2.86 -2.61
N ARG A 56 -5.01 -2.01 -2.37
CA ARG A 56 -4.75 -0.59 -2.12
C ARG A 56 -3.80 -0.34 -0.94
N GLN A 57 -3.89 -1.12 0.13
CA GLN A 57 -3.05 -0.95 1.33
C GLN A 57 -1.62 -1.42 1.09
N THR A 58 -1.42 -2.53 0.39
CA THR A 58 -0.07 -3.04 0.07
C THR A 58 0.64 -2.14 -0.93
N MET A 59 -0.09 -1.62 -1.93
CA MET A 59 0.42 -0.62 -2.86
C MET A 59 0.78 0.70 -2.15
N GLN A 60 -0.09 1.21 -1.28
CA GLN A 60 0.18 2.42 -0.50
C GLN A 60 1.44 2.25 0.36
N ALA A 61 1.59 1.10 1.02
CA ALA A 61 2.75 0.80 1.83
C ALA A 61 4.05 0.68 1.01
N GLN A 62 3.99 0.12 -0.19
CA GLN A 62 5.14 0.08 -1.10
C GLN A 62 5.55 1.48 -1.54
N ILE A 63 4.61 2.32 -1.96
CA ILE A 63 4.89 3.71 -2.35
C ILE A 63 5.55 4.46 -1.18
N GLN A 64 5.00 4.33 0.01
CA GLN A 64 5.53 4.95 1.22
C GLN A 64 6.97 4.52 1.54
N GLU A 65 7.26 3.22 1.49
CA GLU A 65 8.63 2.74 1.73
C GLU A 65 9.60 3.19 0.65
N MET A 66 9.17 3.30 -0.62
CA MET A 66 10.02 3.86 -1.69
C MET A 66 10.36 5.32 -1.45
N LEU A 67 9.34 6.17 -1.21
CA LEU A 67 9.55 7.59 -0.91
C LEU A 67 10.44 7.79 0.32
N ARG A 68 10.28 6.94 1.34
CA ARG A 68 11.09 6.96 2.56
C ARG A 68 12.56 6.61 2.30
N VAL A 69 12.83 5.54 1.55
CA VAL A 69 14.20 5.11 1.21
C VAL A 69 14.89 6.18 0.35
N GLU A 70 14.16 6.78 -0.57
CA GLU A 70 14.66 7.84 -1.45
C GLU A 70 14.73 9.22 -0.78
N LYS A 71 14.20 9.36 0.46
CA LYS A 71 14.08 10.63 1.19
C LYS A 71 13.34 11.71 0.40
N VAL A 72 12.35 11.31 -0.40
CA VAL A 72 11.49 12.24 -1.13
C VAL A 72 10.58 12.94 -0.13
N LEU A 73 10.70 14.25 -0.05
CA LEU A 73 9.82 15.10 0.75
C LEU A 73 8.54 15.33 -0.06
N THR A 74 7.39 15.01 0.54
CA THR A 74 6.07 15.16 -0.08
C THR A 74 5.31 16.30 0.60
#